data_AF-A0AAJ7S0C3-F1
#
_entry.id   AF-A0AAJ7S0C3-F1
#
_cell.length_a   1.000
_cell.length_b   1.000
_cell.length_c   1.000
_cell.angle_alpha   90.00
_cell.angle_beta   90.00
_cell.angle_gamma   90.00
#
_symmetry.space_group_name_H-M   'P 1'
#
loop_
_entity.id
_entity.type
_entity.pdbx_description
1 polymer ?
#
loop_
_entity_poly.entity_id
_entity_poly.type
_entity_poly.pdbx_seq_one_letter_code
_entity_poly.pdbx_strand_id
1 'polypeptide(L)'
;MEKSPNSEFKDMSIYWSVFFLKAAGVWLTSDDKEERHRRYVYVFSISVHIYGVYVNSVDCYHSWGNLSHCIFLINNTLCILLGTYKVIILSTQRMEFREIVLYAQKNFWHSNYSGYEKEIFMQCQKLCKLWVLGTGFLLQATIVGYAITPIVC
;
A
#
# COMPACT_ATOMS: atom_id res chain seq x y z
N MET A 1 17.95 -8.85 -26.89
CA MET A 1 19.11 -9.70 -26.52
C MET A 1 19.31 -9.44 -25.03
N GLU A 2 19.03 -10.36 -24.11
CA GLU A 2 19.63 -11.67 -23.94
C GLU A 2 18.71 -12.56 -23.08
N LYS A 3 18.70 -13.87 -23.35
CA LYS A 3 17.89 -14.89 -22.68
C LYS A 3 18.83 -15.70 -21.78
N SER A 4 18.58 -15.76 -20.47
CA SER A 4 19.31 -16.61 -19.51
C SER A 4 18.43 -16.89 -18.27
N PRO A 5 18.60 -18.00 -17.54
CA PRO A 5 17.57 -19.04 -17.37
C PRO A 5 17.04 -19.13 -15.91
N ASN A 6 15.99 -19.93 -15.71
CA ASN A 6 15.33 -20.30 -14.44
C ASN A 6 14.20 -19.37 -13.95
N SER A 7 13.07 -19.53 -14.62
CA SER A 7 11.77 -18.90 -14.40
C SER A 7 10.91 -19.58 -13.33
N GLU A 8 11.44 -19.88 -12.13
CA GLU A 8 10.62 -20.54 -11.08
C GLU A 8 10.60 -19.86 -9.70
N PHE A 9 11.29 -18.72 -9.56
CA PHE A 9 11.06 -17.79 -8.44
C PHE A 9 10.82 -16.40 -9.02
N LYS A 10 9.70 -16.23 -9.73
CA LYS A 10 9.14 -14.91 -9.95
C LYS A 10 8.55 -14.50 -8.60
N ASP A 11 9.39 -13.92 -7.73
CA ASP A 11 9.08 -13.63 -6.33
C ASP A 11 7.72 -12.94 -6.22
N MET A 12 6.71 -13.72 -5.87
CA MET A 12 5.33 -13.27 -5.87
C MET A 12 5.16 -12.09 -4.91
N SER A 13 5.89 -12.08 -3.77
CA SER A 13 5.90 -10.95 -2.85
C SER A 13 6.47 -9.68 -3.48
N ILE A 14 7.53 -9.77 -4.30
CA ILE A 14 8.10 -8.61 -5.00
C ILE A 14 7.11 -8.10 -6.05
N TYR A 15 6.48 -9.01 -6.80
CA TYR A 15 5.44 -8.64 -7.76
C TYR A 15 4.28 -7.91 -7.09
N TRP A 16 3.76 -8.45 -5.98
CA TRP A 16 2.69 -7.82 -5.21
C TRP A 16 3.12 -6.49 -4.60
N SER A 17 4.33 -6.40 -4.03
CA SER A 17 4.86 -5.13 -3.50
C SER A 17 4.98 -4.07 -4.58
N VAL A 18 5.50 -4.42 -5.77
CA VAL A 18 5.57 -3.51 -6.91
C VAL A 18 4.16 -3.12 -7.37
N PHE A 19 3.22 -4.06 -7.40
CA PHE A 19 1.82 -3.77 -7.73
C PHE A 19 1.19 -2.81 -6.70
N PHE A 20 1.39 -3.03 -5.41
CA PHE A 20 0.89 -2.15 -4.35
C PHE A 20 1.54 -0.76 -4.40
N LEU A 21 2.84 -0.67 -4.67
CA LEU A 21 3.52 0.61 -4.89
C LEU A 21 2.94 1.36 -6.10
N LYS A 22 2.66 0.64 -7.19
CA LYS A 22 2.00 1.19 -8.37
C LYS A 22 0.58 1.67 -8.06
N ALA A 23 -0.20 0.88 -7.31
CA ALA A 23 -1.54 1.24 -6.86
C ALA A 23 -1.55 2.44 -5.90
N ALA A 24 -0.51 2.58 -5.06
CA ALA A 24 -0.30 3.72 -4.18
C ALA A 24 0.14 4.99 -4.92
N GLY A 25 0.24 4.98 -6.26
CA GLY A 25 0.65 6.15 -7.05
C GLY A 25 2.15 6.44 -7.02
N VAL A 26 2.95 5.55 -6.43
CA VAL A 26 4.42 5.58 -6.42
C VAL A 26 4.93 4.95 -7.72
N TRP A 27 4.42 5.43 -8.85
CA TRP A 27 4.90 5.00 -10.16
C TRP A 27 6.24 5.67 -10.46
N LEU A 28 7.20 4.89 -10.97
CA LEU A 28 8.45 5.35 -11.55
C LEU A 28 8.14 6.01 -12.91
N THR A 29 7.51 7.19 -12.89
CA THR A 29 7.17 7.91 -14.13
C THR A 29 8.47 8.46 -14.73
N SER A 30 8.80 8.02 -15.94
CA SER A 30 9.90 8.61 -16.73
C SER A 30 9.40 9.67 -17.71
N ASP A 31 8.08 9.92 -17.76
CA ASP A 31 7.41 10.76 -18.77
C ASP A 31 6.53 11.85 -18.12
N ASP A 32 6.59 13.08 -18.64
CA ASP A 32 5.95 14.30 -18.11
C ASP A 32 4.41 14.19 -18.08
N LYS A 33 3.83 13.41 -19.00
CA LYS A 33 2.37 13.20 -19.06
C LYS A 33 1.86 12.38 -17.88
N GLU A 34 2.64 11.41 -17.43
CA GLU A 34 2.27 10.56 -16.28
C GLU A 34 2.39 11.34 -14.96
N GLU A 35 3.33 12.27 -14.86
CA GLU A 35 3.46 13.18 -13.71
C GLU A 35 2.23 14.08 -13.55
N ARG A 36 1.69 14.58 -14.66
CA ARG A 36 0.45 15.37 -14.64
C ARG A 36 -0.75 14.53 -14.22
N HIS A 37 -0.87 13.30 -14.74
CA HIS A 37 -1.95 12.38 -14.35
C HIS A 37 -1.89 12.06 -12.84
N ARG A 38 -0.70 11.81 -12.30
CA ARG A 38 -0.51 11.59 -10.86
C ARG A 38 -0.95 12.78 -10.03
N ARG A 39 -0.61 14.01 -10.44
CA ARG A 39 -1.04 15.22 -9.73
C ARG A 39 -2.56 15.35 -9.71
N TYR A 40 -3.25 15.00 -10.80
CA TYR A 40 -4.71 14.96 -10.83
C TYR A 40 -5.29 13.92 -9.87
N VAL A 41 -4.80 12.68 -9.89
CA VAL A 41 -5.25 11.62 -8.97
C VAL A 41 -5.03 12.04 -7.52
N TYR A 42 -3.88 12.64 -7.22
CA TYR A 42 -3.54 13.12 -5.89
C TYR A 42 -4.48 14.22 -5.39
N VAL A 43 -4.73 15.25 -6.20
CA VAL A 43 -5.67 16.34 -5.87
C VAL A 43 -7.07 15.77 -5.70
N PHE A 44 -7.50 14.88 -6.59
CA PHE A 44 -8.79 14.21 -6.49
C PHE A 44 -8.92 13.40 -5.20
N SER A 45 -7.90 12.62 -4.83
CA SER A 45 -7.89 11.86 -3.57
C SER A 45 -7.98 12.76 -2.34
N ILE A 46 -7.32 13.92 -2.34
CA ILE A 46 -7.44 14.92 -1.26
C ILE A 46 -8.87 15.47 -1.21
N SER A 47 -9.45 15.83 -2.35
CA SER A 47 -10.83 16.33 -2.41
C SER A 47 -11.85 15.31 -1.88
N VAL A 48 -11.71 14.03 -2.25
CA VAL A 48 -12.54 12.94 -1.72
C VAL A 48 -12.37 12.81 -0.20
N HIS A 49 -11.15 12.99 0.31
CA HIS A 49 -10.88 12.96 1.75
C HIS A 49 -11.59 14.09 2.50
N ILE A 50 -11.48 15.32 2.01
CA ILE A 50 -12.13 16.49 2.61
C ILE A 50 -13.64 16.28 2.64
N TYR A 51 -14.21 15.77 1.56
CA TYR A 51 -15.62 15.41 1.51
C TYR A 51 -15.99 14.33 2.53
N GLY A 52 -15.17 13.29 2.67
CA GLY A 52 -15.36 12.24 3.68
C GLY A 52 -15.35 12.79 5.11
N VAL A 53 -14.40 13.67 5.45
CA VAL A 53 -14.34 14.33 6.76
C VAL A 53 -15.58 15.19 7.01
N TYR A 54 -16.04 15.91 5.98
CA TYR A 54 -17.26 16.71 6.07
C TYR A 54 -18.49 15.83 6.38
N VAL A 55 -18.68 14.74 5.64
CA VAL A 55 -19.80 13.80 5.87
C VAL A 55 -19.73 13.19 7.27
N ASN A 56 -18.56 12.74 7.72
CA ASN A 56 -18.39 12.21 9.08
C ASN A 56 -18.69 13.26 10.16
N SER A 57 -18.35 14.53 9.91
CA SER A 57 -18.61 15.64 10.84
C SER A 57 -20.12 15.95 10.94
N VAL A 58 -20.83 15.95 9.81
CA VAL A 58 -22.28 16.11 9.76
C VAL A 58 -22.99 14.94 10.44
N ASP A 59 -22.51 13.72 10.22
CA ASP A 59 -23.09 12.52 10.84
C ASP A 59 -22.87 12.49 12.36
N CYS A 60 -21.69 12.91 12.83
CA CYS A 60 -21.44 13.13 14.27
C CYS A 60 -22.34 14.22 14.86
N TYR A 61 -22.63 15.29 14.10
CA TYR A 61 -23.51 16.36 14.56
C TYR A 61 -24.96 15.89 14.76
N HIS A 62 -25.48 15.09 13.81
CA HIS A 62 -26.82 14.51 13.93
C HIS A 62 -26.89 13.36 14.94
N SER A 63 -25.81 12.59 15.08
CA SER A 63 -25.72 11.44 15.99
C SER A 63 -25.18 11.79 17.38
N TRP A 64 -25.16 13.07 17.78
CA TRP A 64 -24.55 13.58 19.02
C TRP A 64 -25.05 12.86 20.30
N GLY A 65 -26.24 12.24 20.27
CA GLY A 65 -26.76 11.43 21.37
C GLY A 65 -26.07 10.08 21.59
N ASN A 66 -25.32 9.56 20.61
CA ASN A 66 -24.64 8.26 20.67
C ASN A 66 -23.12 8.42 20.55
N LEU A 67 -22.47 8.64 21.69
CA LEU A 67 -21.03 8.91 21.78
C LEU A 67 -20.16 7.79 21.17
N SER A 68 -20.57 6.53 21.31
CA SER A 68 -19.85 5.37 20.72
C SER A 68 -19.82 5.42 19.19
N HIS A 69 -20.90 5.87 18.56
CA HIS A 69 -20.98 5.99 17.09
C HIS A 69 -20.03 7.09 16.60
N CYS A 70 -20.03 8.24 17.29
CA CYS A 70 -19.12 9.34 16.98
C CYS A 70 -17.65 8.96 17.13
N ILE A 71 -17.27 8.24 18.20
CA ILE A 71 -15.89 7.76 18.38
C ILE A 71 -15.48 6.82 17.25
N PHE A 72 -16.38 5.92 16.84
CA PHE A 72 -16.12 5.00 15.73
C PHE A 72 -15.86 5.75 14.41
N LEU A 73 -16.69 6.74 14.08
CA LEU A 73 -16.54 7.57 12.88
C LEU A 73 -15.24 8.38 12.88
N ILE A 74 -14.90 8.99 14.02
CA ILE A 74 -13.64 9.73 14.19
C ILE A 74 -12.44 8.80 14.03
N ASN A 75 -12.47 7.63 14.68
CA ASN A 75 -11.38 6.66 14.59
C ASN A 75 -11.19 6.16 13.16
N ASN A 76 -12.28 5.83 12.46
CA ASN A 76 -12.23 5.44 11.05
C ASN A 76 -11.60 6.55 10.20
N THR A 77 -12.08 7.78 10.35
CA THR A 77 -11.53 8.95 9.63
C THR A 77 -10.03 9.13 9.89
N LEU A 78 -9.58 8.99 11.14
CA LEU A 78 -8.16 9.06 11.50
C LEU A 78 -7.33 7.92 10.86
N CYS A 79 -7.86 6.69 10.80
CA CYS A 79 -7.19 5.59 10.12
C CYS A 79 -6.98 5.88 8.62
N ILE A 80 -7.99 6.43 7.95
CA ILE A 80 -7.89 6.78 6.53
C ILE A 80 -6.87 7.92 6.31
N LEU A 81 -6.86 8.93 7.19
CA LEU A 81 -5.87 10.02 7.17
C LEU A 81 -4.42 9.53 7.38
N LEU A 82 -4.21 8.60 8.31
CA LEU A 82 -2.88 7.99 8.52
C LEU A 82 -2.42 7.20 7.29
N GLY A 83 -3.35 6.48 6.65
CA GLY A 83 -3.09 5.75 5.41
C GLY A 83 -2.66 6.67 4.28
N THR A 84 -3.38 7.77 4.07
CA THR A 84 -3.02 8.75 3.03
C THR A 84 -1.69 9.43 3.34
N TYR A 85 -1.45 9.82 4.59
CA TYR A 85 -0.17 10.40 5.02
C TYR A 85 1.04 9.50 4.68
N LYS A 86 0.94 8.18 4.93
CA LYS A 86 2.00 7.23 4.57
C LYS A 86 2.25 7.19 3.06
N VAL A 87 1.19 7.21 2.26
CA VAL A 87 1.29 7.25 0.79
C VAL A 87 1.94 8.55 0.31
N ILE A 88 1.61 9.68 0.93
CA ILE A 88 2.20 11.00 0.63
C ILE A 88 3.71 10.99 0.87
N ILE A 89 4.14 10.51 2.05
CA ILE A 89 5.57 10.41 2.38
C ILE A 89 6.28 9.51 1.37
N LEU A 90 5.72 8.32 1.11
CA LEU A 90 6.33 7.35 0.19
C LEU A 90 6.42 7.92 -1.24
N SER A 91 5.40 8.67 -1.68
CA SER A 91 5.41 9.35 -2.98
C SER A 91 6.44 10.49 -3.03
N THR A 92 6.69 11.17 -1.91
CA THR A 92 7.68 12.27 -1.83
C THR A 92 9.10 11.72 -1.84
N GLN A 93 9.37 10.67 -1.06
CA GLN A 93 10.67 10.00 -0.95
C GLN A 93 10.91 8.95 -2.05
N ARG A 94 10.07 8.92 -3.09
CA ARG A 94 10.10 7.88 -4.12
C ARG A 94 11.45 7.74 -4.83
N MET A 95 12.20 8.84 -4.97
CA MET A 95 13.48 8.86 -5.66
C MET A 95 14.54 8.14 -4.84
N GLU A 96 14.58 8.37 -3.53
CA GLU A 96 15.44 7.66 -2.59
C GLU A 96 15.02 6.19 -2.49
N PHE A 97 13.72 5.92 -2.40
CA PHE A 97 13.20 4.54 -2.40
C PHE A 97 13.61 3.78 -3.68
N ARG A 98 13.55 4.44 -4.83
CA ARG A 98 14.02 3.88 -6.11
C ARG A 98 15.50 3.56 -6.07
N GLU A 99 16.32 4.45 -5.53
CA GLU A 99 17.76 4.25 -5.42
C GLU A 99 18.08 3.03 -4.56
N ILE A 100 17.40 2.91 -3.40
CA ILE A 100 17.53 1.75 -2.51
C ILE A 100 17.14 0.45 -3.24
N VAL A 101 16.03 0.45 -4.00
CA VAL A 101 15.60 -0.72 -4.76
C VAL A 101 16.59 -1.07 -5.87
N LEU A 102 17.13 -0.09 -6.59
CA LEU A 102 18.15 -0.32 -7.62
C LEU A 102 19.46 -0.81 -7.01
N TYR A 103 19.85 -0.29 -5.85
CA TYR A 103 21.00 -0.74 -5.09
C TYR A 103 20.82 -2.19 -4.62
N ALA A 104 19.63 -2.53 -4.11
CA ALA A 104 19.27 -3.89 -3.73
C ALA A 104 19.32 -4.85 -4.94
N GLN A 105 18.82 -4.42 -6.09
CA GLN A 105 18.87 -5.23 -7.30
C GLN A 105 20.29 -5.50 -7.78
N LYS A 106 21.17 -4.49 -7.73
CA LYS A 106 22.55 -4.61 -8.20
C LYS A 106 23.44 -5.41 -7.24
N ASN A 107 23.30 -5.19 -5.93
CA ASN A 107 24.21 -5.76 -4.94
C ASN A 107 23.65 -7.01 -4.28
N PHE A 108 22.33 -7.10 -4.10
CA PHE A 108 21.72 -8.20 -3.36
C PHE A 108 21.03 -9.20 -4.27
N TRP A 109 20.38 -8.84 -5.38
CA TRP A 109 19.70 -9.80 -6.28
C TRP A 109 20.62 -10.39 -7.39
N HIS A 110 21.84 -10.79 -7.03
CA HIS A 110 22.75 -11.48 -7.95
C HIS A 110 22.60 -13.00 -7.86
N SER A 111 22.81 -13.74 -8.96
CA SER A 111 22.61 -15.19 -9.00
C SER A 111 23.64 -16.02 -8.22
N ASN A 112 24.76 -15.42 -7.78
CA ASN A 112 25.88 -16.14 -7.15
C ASN A 112 25.89 -15.96 -5.62
N TYR A 113 24.90 -16.53 -4.93
CA TYR A 113 24.86 -16.52 -3.46
C TYR A 113 25.68 -17.66 -2.88
N SER A 114 26.41 -17.39 -1.80
CA SER A 114 26.94 -18.45 -0.93
C SER A 114 25.81 -19.26 -0.30
N GLY A 115 26.09 -20.49 0.14
CA GLY A 115 25.08 -21.37 0.74
C GLY A 115 24.38 -20.74 1.96
N TYR A 116 25.09 -19.90 2.73
CA TYR A 116 24.55 -19.17 3.87
C TYR A 116 23.64 -18.00 3.45
N GLU A 117 24.06 -17.19 2.48
CA GLU A 117 23.25 -16.05 1.98
C GLU A 117 21.95 -16.53 1.33
N LYS A 118 21.99 -17.68 0.65
CA LYS A 118 20.81 -18.28 0.03
C LYS A 118 19.76 -18.67 1.08
N GLU A 119 20.18 -19.22 2.22
CA GLU A 119 19.26 -19.59 3.30
C GLU A 119 18.59 -18.35 3.91
N ILE A 120 19.36 -17.29 4.18
CA ILE A 120 18.80 -16.01 4.68
C ILE A 120 17.80 -15.43 3.69
N PHE A 121 18.13 -15.42 2.41
CA PHE A 121 17.27 -14.88 1.36
C PHE A 121 15.94 -15.65 1.28
N MET A 122 15.98 -16.99 1.31
CA MET A 122 14.77 -17.83 1.29
C MET A 122 13.89 -17.62 2.52
N GLN A 123 14.47 -17.46 3.71
CA GLN A 123 13.71 -17.16 4.93
C GLN A 123 13.03 -15.78 4.84
N CYS A 124 13.76 -14.76 4.39
CA CYS A 124 13.22 -13.42 4.18
C CYS A 124 12.05 -13.45 3.18
N GLN A 125 12.22 -14.14 2.06
CA GLN A 125 11.18 -14.27 1.04
C GLN A 125 9.92 -14.97 1.59
N LYS A 126 10.10 -16.05 2.37
CA LYS A 126 8.99 -16.77 3.00
C LYS A 126 8.23 -15.89 3.98
N LEU A 127 8.93 -15.12 4.81
CA LEU A 127 8.33 -14.15 5.72
C LEU A 127 7.60 -13.05 4.96
N CYS A 128 8.21 -12.44 3.94
CA CYS A 128 7.56 -11.43 3.11
C CYS A 128 6.29 -11.95 2.44
N LYS A 129 6.31 -13.18 1.90
CA LYS A 129 5.13 -13.81 1.31
C LYS A 129 4.03 -14.02 2.36
N LEU A 130 4.38 -14.52 3.54
CA LEU A 130 3.43 -14.71 4.63
C LEU A 130 2.80 -13.38 5.08
N TRP A 131 3.60 -12.33 5.21
CA TRP A 131 3.13 -10.99 5.56
C TRP A 131 2.19 -10.41 4.52
N VAL A 132 2.54 -10.48 3.23
CA VAL A 132 1.69 -9.97 2.14
C VAL A 132 0.36 -10.70 2.09
N LEU A 133 0.38 -12.04 2.21
CA LEU A 133 -0.85 -12.83 2.20
C LEU A 133 -1.71 -12.60 3.45
N GLY A 134 -1.09 -12.58 4.63
CA GLY A 134 -1.77 -12.36 5.90
C GLY A 134 -2.42 -10.99 5.98
N THR A 135 -1.68 -9.93 5.62
CA THR A 135 -2.23 -8.57 5.59
C THR A 135 -3.32 -8.41 4.53
N GLY A 136 -3.16 -9.01 3.36
CA GLY A 136 -4.20 -9.02 2.32
C GLY A 136 -5.50 -9.70 2.79
N PHE A 137 -5.39 -10.86 3.43
CA PHE A 137 -6.54 -11.57 3.98
C PHE A 137 -7.25 -10.75 5.07
N LEU A 138 -6.50 -10.18 6.01
CA LEU A 138 -7.06 -9.36 7.09
C LEU A 138 -7.76 -8.10 6.56
N LEU A 139 -7.20 -7.45 5.54
CA LEU A 139 -7.84 -6.31 4.89
C LEU A 139 -9.17 -6.71 4.25
N GLN A 140 -9.20 -7.82 3.50
CA GLN A 140 -10.43 -8.32 2.88
C GLN A 140 -11.47 -8.70 3.94
N ALA A 141 -11.08 -9.41 5.00
CA ALA A 141 -11.96 -9.74 6.11
C ALA A 141 -12.54 -8.50 6.79
N THR A 142 -11.73 -7.44 6.94
CA THR A 142 -12.19 -6.16 7.50
C THR A 142 -13.20 -5.45 6.60
N ILE A 143 -12.96 -5.41 5.29
CA ILE A 143 -13.87 -4.80 4.31
C ILE A 143 -15.20 -5.55 4.28
N VAL A 144 -15.15 -6.89 4.21
CA VAL A 144 -16.33 -7.74 4.23
C VAL A 144 -17.09 -7.57 5.55
N GLY A 145 -16.38 -7.58 6.69
CA GLY A 145 -16.97 -7.31 8.00
C GLY A 145 -17.70 -5.97 8.03
N TYR A 146 -17.04 -4.90 7.58
CA TYR A 146 -17.62 -3.56 7.53
C TYR A 146 -18.86 -3.49 6.62
N ALA A 147 -18.86 -4.18 5.47
CA ALA A 147 -19.99 -4.23 4.55
C ALA A 147 -21.17 -5.06 5.05
N ILE A 148 -20.92 -6.08 5.87
CA ILE A 148 -21.97 -6.95 6.45
C ILE A 148 -22.62 -6.31 7.68
N THR A 149 -21.89 -5.51 8.46
CA THR A 149 -22.41 -4.84 9.66
C THR A 149 -23.78 -4.15 9.45
N PRO A 150 -24.02 -3.35 8.39
CA PRO A 150 -25.33 -2.72 8.17
C PRO A 150 -26.43 -3.66 7.66
N ILE A 151 -26.10 -4.91 7.31
CA ILE A 151 -27.07 -5.92 6.82
C ILE A 151 -27.54 -6.81 7.97
N VAL A 152 -26.65 -7.09 8.93
CA VAL A 152 -26.89 -8.00 10.05
C VAL A 152 -27.37 -7.26 11.30
N CYS A 153 -27.20 -5.93 11.37
CA CYS A 153 -27.67 -5.06 12.44
C CYS A 153 -28.72 -4.06 11.96
#